data_AF-A0A8J8D554-F1
#
_entry.id   AF-A0A8J8D554-F1
#
_cell.length_a   1.000
_cell.length_b   1.000
_cell.length_c   1.000
_cell.angle_alpha   90.00
_cell.angle_beta   90.00
_cell.angle_gamma   90.00
#
_symmetry.space_group_name_H-M   'P 1'
#
loop_
_entity.id
_entity.type
_entity.pdbx_description
1 polymer ?
#
loop_
_entity_poly.entity_id
_entity_poly.type
_entity_poly.pdbx_seq_one_letter_code
_entity_poly.pdbx_strand_id
1 'polypeptide(L)'
;MRLFRALLLTLMLVSLVSLGLQSNLKPSDVHYKTAFVAEREASAVYISSMASVKLYAVGTGEFRIKDVQTGETIFTGEVKGNGAFSLVFPHPGFYEFSGNSSQGITVTITPVDVGFPGKQKSTHLWASAAFGGLLALTLIGGVRR
;
A
#
# COMPACT_ATOMS: atom_id res chain seq x y z
N MET A 1 20.17 -30.15 -8.07
CA MET A 1 19.23 -29.77 -9.15
C MET A 1 17.75 -29.89 -8.76
N ARG A 2 17.28 -30.99 -8.14
CA ARG A 2 15.87 -31.15 -7.75
C ARG A 2 15.36 -30.07 -6.78
N LEU A 3 16.13 -29.77 -5.73
CA LEU A 3 15.79 -28.71 -4.75
C LEU A 3 15.69 -27.32 -5.40
N PHE A 4 16.61 -27.00 -6.32
CA PHE A 4 16.59 -25.72 -7.05
C PHE A 4 15.35 -25.59 -7.96
N ARG A 5 14.98 -26.66 -8.67
CA ARG A 5 13.75 -26.71 -9.47
C ARG A 5 12.49 -26.55 -8.61
N ALA A 6 12.45 -27.22 -7.46
CA ALA A 6 11.37 -27.10 -6.49
C ALA A 6 11.25 -25.65 -5.99
N LEU A 7 12.38 -25.00 -5.66
CA LEU A 7 12.40 -23.60 -5.27
C LEU A 7 11.84 -22.68 -6.37
N LEU A 8 12.30 -22.82 -7.62
CA LEU A 8 11.81 -22.02 -8.75
C LEU A 8 10.30 -22.20 -8.98
N LEU A 9 9.82 -23.45 -8.91
CA LEU A 9 8.40 -23.76 -9.02
C LEU A 9 7.59 -23.09 -7.90
N THR A 10 8.07 -23.18 -6.65
CA THR A 10 7.43 -22.52 -5.50
C THR A 10 7.39 -21.00 -5.68
N LEU A 11 8.49 -20.37 -6.08
CA LEU A 11 8.54 -18.92 -6.31
C LEU A 11 7.60 -18.48 -7.44
N MET A 12 7.52 -19.26 -8.52
CA MET A 12 6.57 -19.03 -9.61
C MET A 12 5.12 -19.14 -9.11
N LEU A 13 4.79 -20.21 -8.37
CA LEU A 13 3.44 -20.44 -7.84
C LEU A 13 3.03 -19.35 -6.85
N VAL A 14 3.90 -18.98 -5.91
CA VAL A 14 3.64 -17.90 -4.96
C VAL A 14 3.37 -16.58 -5.70
N SER A 15 4.14 -16.28 -6.75
CA SER A 15 3.95 -15.08 -7.56
C SER A 15 2.61 -15.08 -8.30
N LEU A 16 2.21 -16.22 -8.87
CA LEU A 16 0.93 -16.38 -9.57
C LEU A 16 -0.27 -16.35 -8.61
N VAL A 17 -0.18 -17.00 -7.45
CA VAL A 17 -1.22 -16.98 -6.42
C VAL A 17 -1.40 -15.55 -5.90
N SER A 18 -0.29 -14.86 -5.61
CA SER A 18 -0.31 -13.44 -5.24
C SER A 18 -0.99 -12.59 -6.33
N LEU A 19 -0.65 -12.82 -7.60
CA LEU A 19 -1.27 -12.15 -8.74
C LEU A 19 -2.78 -12.37 -8.78
N GLY A 20 -3.23 -13.61 -8.64
CA GLY A 20 -4.65 -13.97 -8.67
C GLY A 20 -5.45 -13.38 -7.52
N LEU A 21 -4.90 -13.42 -6.30
CA LEU A 21 -5.55 -12.87 -5.11
C LEU A 21 -5.65 -11.34 -5.19
N GLN A 22 -4.58 -10.67 -5.59
CA GLN A 22 -4.52 -9.21 -5.55
C GLN A 22 -5.15 -8.53 -6.77
N SER A 23 -5.19 -9.18 -7.95
CA SER A 23 -5.78 -8.58 -9.16
C SER A 23 -7.30 -8.42 -9.11
N ASN A 24 -7.97 -9.10 -8.19
CA ASN A 24 -9.42 -9.07 -8.05
C ASN A 24 -9.92 -8.05 -7.01
N LEU A 25 -9.00 -7.43 -6.26
CA LEU A 25 -9.35 -6.45 -5.26
C LEU A 25 -9.81 -5.15 -5.90
N LYS A 26 -10.87 -4.58 -5.36
CA LYS A 26 -11.41 -3.28 -5.72
C LYS A 26 -11.23 -2.32 -4.54
N PRO A 27 -11.09 -1.01 -4.78
CA PRO A 27 -10.98 -0.04 -3.69
C PRO A 27 -12.12 -0.15 -2.66
N SER A 28 -13.32 -0.55 -3.09
CA SER A 28 -14.46 -0.83 -2.22
C SER A 28 -14.25 -1.94 -1.20
N ASP A 29 -13.27 -2.83 -1.42
CA ASP A 29 -13.01 -3.99 -0.55
C ASP A 29 -12.11 -3.61 0.64
N VAL A 30 -11.61 -2.37 0.66
CA VAL A 30 -10.72 -1.84 1.71
C VAL A 30 -11.38 -0.66 2.40
N HIS A 31 -11.47 -0.73 3.72
CA HIS A 31 -12.01 0.35 4.54
C HIS A 31 -11.01 0.77 5.59
N TYR A 32 -10.70 2.06 5.60
CA TYR A 32 -9.90 2.68 6.64
C TYR A 32 -10.81 3.35 7.66
N LYS A 33 -10.39 3.32 8.92
CA LYS A 33 -11.05 4.13 9.94
C LYS A 33 -10.78 5.59 9.65
N THR A 34 -11.83 6.40 9.76
CA THR A 34 -11.69 7.87 9.81
C THR A 34 -10.82 8.22 11.01
N ALA A 35 -9.86 9.12 10.81
CA ALA A 35 -9.08 9.69 11.90
C ALA A 35 -9.76 10.97 12.39
N PHE A 36 -9.88 11.13 13.71
CA PHE A 36 -10.28 12.39 14.31
C PHE A 36 -9.09 12.94 15.09
N VAL A 37 -8.81 14.22 14.89
CA VAL A 37 -7.64 14.90 15.44
C VAL A 37 -8.10 16.21 16.07
N ALA A 38 -7.99 16.34 17.39
CA ALA A 38 -8.29 17.56 18.14
C ALA A 38 -7.18 17.82 19.16
N GLU A 39 -6.98 19.08 19.56
CA GLU A 39 -6.11 19.50 20.68
C GLU A 39 -4.91 18.59 21.02
N ARG A 40 -3.94 18.46 20.09
CA ARG A 40 -2.70 17.66 20.22
C ARG A 40 -2.86 16.14 20.28
N GLU A 41 -4.07 15.59 20.19
CA GLU A 41 -4.25 14.15 20.06
C GLU A 41 -3.80 13.67 18.69
N ALA A 42 -2.95 12.64 18.72
CA ALA A 42 -2.49 11.97 17.52
C ALA A 42 -3.30 10.68 17.32
N SER A 43 -3.79 10.45 16.11
CA SER A 43 -4.47 9.22 15.72
C SER A 43 -3.63 8.47 14.70
N ALA A 44 -3.30 7.20 14.98
CA ALA A 44 -2.56 6.37 14.04
C ALA A 44 -3.52 5.47 13.25
N VAL A 45 -3.43 5.50 11.92
CA VAL A 45 -4.19 4.62 11.02
C VAL A 45 -3.24 3.77 10.19
N TYR A 46 -3.51 2.47 10.14
CA TYR A 46 -2.78 1.55 9.28
C TYR A 46 -3.26 1.67 7.83
N ILE A 47 -2.33 1.85 6.90
CA ILE A 47 -2.55 1.86 5.46
C ILE A 47 -1.79 0.69 4.86
N SER A 48 -2.48 -0.12 4.05
CA SER A 48 -1.92 -1.36 3.49
C SER A 48 -1.12 -1.08 2.22
N SER A 49 -0.10 -1.91 1.94
CA SER A 49 0.67 -1.92 0.68
C SER A 49 -0.20 -2.23 -0.50
N MET A 50 -1.27 -2.95 -0.23
CA MET A 50 -2.27 -3.31 -1.21
C MET A 50 -3.22 -2.13 -1.44
N ALA A 51 -2.88 -0.89 -1.05
CA ALA A 51 -3.66 0.28 -1.37
C ALA A 51 -2.81 1.54 -1.56
N SER A 52 -3.12 2.32 -2.59
CA SER A 52 -2.88 3.77 -2.56
C SER A 52 -4.16 4.45 -2.06
N VAL A 53 -4.06 5.53 -1.31
CA VAL A 53 -5.24 6.21 -0.74
C VAL A 53 -5.19 7.71 -1.04
N LYS A 54 -6.34 8.37 -0.88
CA LYS A 54 -6.55 9.82 -0.89
C LYS A 54 -7.17 10.24 0.43
N LEU A 55 -6.96 11.49 0.80
CA LEU A 55 -7.45 12.05 2.05
C LEU A 55 -8.49 13.15 1.79
N TYR A 56 -9.45 13.24 2.69
CA TYR A 56 -10.38 14.35 2.76
C TYR A 56 -10.46 14.82 4.20
N ALA A 57 -10.16 16.10 4.46
CA ALA A 57 -10.11 16.65 5.80
C ALA A 57 -11.15 17.76 5.98
N VAL A 58 -11.91 17.69 7.08
CA VAL A 58 -12.94 18.67 7.44
C VAL A 58 -12.62 19.21 8.82
N GLY A 59 -12.49 20.53 8.95
CA GLY A 59 -12.17 21.23 10.19
C GLY A 59 -11.41 22.53 9.95
N THR A 60 -11.01 23.18 11.04
CA THR A 60 -10.17 24.39 10.97
C THR A 60 -8.95 24.21 11.87
N GLY A 61 -7.75 24.28 11.30
CA GLY A 61 -6.52 24.19 12.08
C GLY A 61 -5.34 23.61 11.31
N GLU A 62 -4.20 23.50 11.99
CA GLU A 62 -3.00 22.87 11.45
C GLU A 62 -3.11 21.35 11.51
N PHE A 63 -2.63 20.69 10.47
CA PHE A 63 -2.70 19.26 10.30
C PHE A 63 -1.40 18.72 9.73
N ARG A 64 -0.93 17.60 10.29
CA ARG A 64 0.31 16.93 9.94
C ARG A 64 0.09 15.43 9.84
N ILE A 65 0.75 14.82 8.87
CA ILE A 65 0.82 13.37 8.72
C ILE A 65 2.27 12.94 8.77
N LYS A 66 2.54 11.99 9.66
CA LYS A 66 3.87 11.43 9.88
C LYS A 66 3.84 9.93 9.61
N ASP A 67 4.82 9.46 8.87
CA ASP A 67 5.12 8.04 8.76
C ASP A 67 5.74 7.57 10.08
N VAL A 68 5.10 6.61 10.74
CA VAL A 68 5.57 6.11 12.04
C VAL A 68 6.84 5.27 11.89
N GLN A 69 7.01 4.59 10.76
CA GLN A 69 8.12 3.67 10.53
C GLN A 69 9.42 4.42 10.20
N THR A 70 9.34 5.43 9.34
CA THR A 70 10.52 6.25 8.97
C THR A 70 10.70 7.47 9.87
N GLY A 71 9.64 7.89 10.57
CA GLY A 71 9.59 9.14 11.32
C GLY A 71 9.42 10.39 10.45
N GLU A 72 9.31 10.23 9.13
CA GLU A 72 9.23 11.32 8.18
C GLU A 72 7.85 12.00 8.19
N THR A 73 7.83 13.31 8.03
CA THR A 73 6.57 14.04 7.81
C THR A 73 6.26 14.13 6.34
N ILE A 74 5.25 13.40 5.93
CA ILE A 74 4.84 13.30 4.52
C ILE A 74 3.85 14.40 4.13
N PHE A 75 3.23 15.06 5.10
CA PHE A 75 2.34 16.20 4.85
C PHE A 75 2.26 17.14 6.05
N THR A 76 2.22 18.44 5.76
CA THR A 76 1.84 19.50 6.70
C THR A 76 0.97 20.51 5.94
N GLY A 77 -0.14 20.92 6.52
CA GLY A 77 -1.04 21.90 5.92
C GLY A 77 -2.03 22.50 6.90
N GLU A 78 -2.78 23.49 6.43
CA GLU A 78 -3.86 24.13 7.18
C GLU A 78 -5.21 23.77 6.52
N VAL A 79 -6.17 23.31 7.32
CA VAL A 79 -7.56 23.08 6.88
C VAL A 79 -8.38 24.32 7.26
N LYS A 80 -9.19 24.86 6.33
CA LYS A 80 -10.09 26.00 6.58
C LYS A 80 -11.52 25.63 6.20
N GLY A 81 -12.28 25.13 7.17
CA GLY A 81 -13.63 24.63 6.96
C GLY A 81 -13.64 23.26 6.28
N ASN A 82 -13.69 23.22 4.95
CA ASN A 82 -13.70 21.98 4.17
C ASN A 82 -12.53 21.97 3.18
N GLY A 83 -11.59 21.03 3.35
CA GLY A 83 -10.41 20.91 2.48
C GLY A 83 -10.23 19.48 1.96
N ALA A 84 -10.34 19.30 0.65
CA ALA A 84 -9.92 18.06 0.01
C ALA A 84 -8.41 18.13 -0.28
N PHE A 85 -7.64 17.18 0.24
CA PHE A 85 -6.20 17.09 -0.01
C PHE A 85 -5.86 15.73 -0.60
N SER A 86 -5.44 15.69 -1.86
CA SER A 86 -4.99 14.45 -2.47
C SER A 86 -3.55 14.16 -2.05
N LEU A 87 -3.37 13.40 -0.97
CA LEU A 87 -2.08 12.83 -0.57
C LEU A 87 -2.02 11.36 -0.94
N VAL A 88 -0.90 10.92 -1.53
CA VAL A 88 -0.61 9.51 -1.79
C VAL A 88 0.44 9.05 -0.77
N PHE A 89 0.16 7.94 -0.10
CA PHE A 89 1.07 7.38 0.88
C PHE A 89 2.18 6.58 0.19
N PRO A 90 3.44 6.71 0.65
CA PRO A 90 4.59 6.14 -0.06
C PRO A 90 4.66 4.61 0.03
N HIS A 91 4.19 4.00 1.12
CA HIS A 91 4.26 2.56 1.34
C HIS A 91 3.18 2.04 2.31
N PRO A 92 3.00 0.72 2.44
CA PRO A 92 2.32 0.12 3.61
C PRO A 92 2.88 0.65 4.93
N GLY A 93 2.05 1.00 5.90
CA GLY A 93 2.55 1.40 7.21
C GLY A 93 1.49 2.01 8.13
N PHE A 94 1.93 2.32 9.34
CA PHE A 94 1.16 3.16 10.25
C PHE A 94 1.51 4.61 9.99
N TYR A 95 0.47 5.43 9.84
CA TYR A 95 0.61 6.86 9.66
C TYR A 95 -0.12 7.57 10.79
N GLU A 96 0.61 8.48 11.42
CA GLU A 96 0.13 9.30 12.53
C GLU A 96 -0.44 10.61 11.98
N PHE A 97 -1.70 10.86 12.30
CA PHE A 97 -2.46 12.06 11.99
C PHE A 97 -2.46 12.91 13.27
N SER A 98 -1.88 14.10 13.20
CA SER A 98 -1.78 15.03 14.34
C SER A 98 -2.13 16.44 13.89
N GLY A 99 -2.53 17.29 14.83
CA GLY A 99 -3.00 18.63 14.48
C GLY A 99 -3.36 19.49 15.67
N ASN A 100 -3.51 20.77 15.39
CA ASN A 100 -3.94 21.77 16.35
C ASN A 100 -5.23 22.42 15.86
N SER A 101 -6.35 21.90 16.35
CA SER A 101 -7.70 22.41 16.07
C SER A 101 -8.51 22.38 17.36
N SER A 102 -9.18 23.49 17.65
CA SER A 102 -10.10 23.62 18.78
C SER A 102 -11.45 22.94 18.53
N GLN A 103 -11.81 22.71 17.27
CA GLN A 103 -13.06 22.06 16.86
C GLN A 103 -12.87 20.61 16.39
N GLY A 104 -11.61 20.17 16.33
CA GLY A 104 -11.21 18.91 15.71
C GLY A 104 -11.10 18.99 14.18
N ILE A 105 -10.40 18.02 13.61
CA ILE A 105 -10.27 17.77 12.17
C ILE A 105 -10.65 16.30 11.95
N THR A 106 -11.67 16.07 11.14
CA THR A 106 -12.07 14.74 10.71
C THR A 106 -11.40 14.43 9.39
N VAL A 107 -10.67 13.33 9.31
CA VAL A 107 -9.94 12.88 8.13
C VAL A 107 -10.51 11.56 7.63
N THR A 108 -11.16 11.61 6.47
CA THR A 108 -11.62 10.43 5.75
C THR A 108 -10.53 9.95 4.79
N ILE A 109 -10.23 8.66 4.85
CA ILE A 109 -9.21 8.01 4.03
C ILE A 109 -9.91 7.13 3.03
N THR A 110 -9.71 7.39 1.73
CA THR A 110 -10.37 6.65 0.64
C THR A 110 -9.33 5.92 -0.19
N PRO A 111 -9.41 4.60 -0.36
CA PRO A 111 -8.53 3.88 -1.30
C PRO A 111 -8.77 4.35 -2.73
N VAL A 112 -7.69 4.56 -3.48
CA VAL A 112 -7.69 4.96 -4.89
C VAL A 112 -7.42 3.76 -5.79
N ASP A 113 -6.46 2.93 -5.40
CA ASP A 113 -6.04 1.73 -6.12
C ASP A 113 -5.67 0.68 -5.09
N VAL A 114 -5.95 -0.60 -5.36
CA VAL A 114 -5.70 -1.69 -4.42
C VAL A 114 -5.16 -2.97 -5.07
N GLY A 115 -4.61 -3.86 -4.26
CA GLY A 115 -3.91 -5.07 -4.70
C GLY A 115 -2.51 -4.72 -5.20
N PHE A 116 -2.41 -4.14 -6.40
CA PHE A 116 -1.14 -3.78 -7.03
C PHE A 116 -1.01 -2.29 -7.35
N PRO A 117 -0.77 -1.43 -6.34
CA PRO A 117 -0.63 -0.02 -6.61
C PRO A 117 0.54 0.27 -7.56
N GLY A 118 0.29 1.15 -8.53
CA GLY A 118 1.30 1.61 -9.49
C GLY A 118 1.84 0.49 -10.38
N LYS A 119 3.16 0.27 -10.38
CA LYS A 119 3.82 -0.71 -11.27
C LYS A 119 3.89 -2.14 -10.70
N GLN A 120 3.40 -2.39 -9.49
CA GLN A 120 3.59 -3.68 -8.81
C GLN A 120 3.01 -4.88 -9.57
N LYS A 121 1.87 -4.70 -10.27
CA LYS A 121 1.25 -5.75 -11.08
C LYS A 121 2.19 -6.26 -12.18
N SER A 122 2.86 -5.32 -12.85
CA SER A 122 3.82 -5.64 -13.91
C SER A 122 5.03 -6.38 -13.34
N THR A 123 5.53 -5.98 -12.17
CA THR A 123 6.66 -6.64 -11.49
C THR A 123 6.34 -8.08 -11.11
N HIS A 124 5.14 -8.35 -10.59
CA HIS A 124 4.72 -9.71 -10.25
C HIS A 124 4.57 -10.62 -11.49
N LEU A 125 4.07 -10.07 -12.61
CA LEU A 125 4.02 -10.79 -13.89
C LEU A 125 5.43 -11.14 -14.39
N TRP A 126 6.35 -10.18 -14.38
CA TRP A 126 7.73 -10.41 -14.81
C TRP A 126 8.47 -11.40 -13.91
N ALA A 127 8.27 -11.34 -12.59
CA ALA A 127 8.83 -12.31 -11.66
C ALA A 127 8.33 -13.73 -11.96
N SER A 128 7.02 -13.89 -12.17
CA SER A 128 6.40 -15.17 -12.53
C SER A 128 6.98 -15.73 -13.83
N ALA A 129 7.10 -14.89 -14.86
CA ALA A 129 7.68 -15.26 -16.15
C ALA A 129 9.16 -15.64 -16.04
N ALA A 130 9.94 -14.90 -15.25
CA ALA A 130 11.36 -15.19 -15.03
C ALA A 130 11.57 -16.53 -14.31
N PHE A 131 10.83 -16.81 -13.24
CA PHE A 131 10.93 -18.09 -12.53
C PHE A 131 10.47 -19.26 -13.40
N GLY A 132 9.38 -19.11 -14.16
CA GLY A 132 8.90 -20.11 -15.10
C GLY A 132 9.90 -20.38 -16.23
N GLY A 133 10.50 -19.33 -16.80
CA GLY A 133 11.53 -19.43 -17.83
C GLY A 133 12.78 -20.14 -17.34
N LEU A 134 13.29 -19.77 -16.16
CA LEU A 134 14.41 -20.45 -15.52
C LEU A 134 14.10 -21.92 -15.23
N LEU A 135 12.89 -22.23 -14.74
CA LEU A 135 12.46 -23.60 -14.52
C LEU A 135 12.47 -24.39 -15.84
N ALA A 136 11.91 -23.84 -16.92
CA ALA A 136 11.90 -24.48 -18.25
C ALA A 136 13.33 -24.76 -18.76
N LEU A 137 14.25 -23.81 -18.62
CA LEU A 137 15.66 -24.00 -19.00
C LEU A 137 16.32 -25.13 -18.21
N THR A 138 16.08 -25.22 -16.89
CA THR A 138 16.64 -26.30 -16.08
C THR A 138 16.06 -27.67 -16.43
N LEU A 139 14.82 -27.74 -16.92
CA LEU A 139 14.19 -28.97 -17.39
C LEU A 139 14.80 -29.40 -18.73
N ILE A 140 14.90 -28.50 -19.70
CA ILE A 140 15.49 -28.77 -21.03
C ILE A 140 16.97 -29.15 -20.91
N GLY A 141 17.75 -28.41 -20.12
CA GLY A 141 19.17 -28.71 -19.87
C GLY A 141 19.41 -30.00 -19.08
N GLY A 142 18.39 -30.51 -18.37
CA GLY A 142 18.45 -31.77 -17.65
C GLY A 142 18.10 -33.01 -18.48
N VAL A 143 17.53 -32.83 -19.68
CA VAL A 143 17.18 -33.93 -20.61
C VAL A 143 18.41 -34.36 -21.44
N ARG A 144 19.47 -33.55 -21.48
CA ARG A 144 20.72 -33.83 -22.23
C ARG A 144 21.84 -34.50 -21.41
N ARG A 145 21.55 -35.06 -20.24
CA ARG A 145 22.51 -35.83 -19.42
C ARG A 145 21.94 -37.20 -19.07
#